data_AF-A0A7Y3FQA9-F1
#
_entry.id   AF-A0A7Y3FQA9-F1
#
_cell.length_a   1.000
_cell.length_b   1.000
_cell.length_c   1.000
_cell.angle_alpha   90.00
_cell.angle_beta   90.00
_cell.angle_gamma   90.00
#
_symmetry.space_group_name_H-M   'P 1'
#
loop_
_entity.id
_entity.type
_entity.pdbx_description
1 polymer ?
#
loop_
_entity_poly.entity_id
_entity_poly.type
_entity_poly.pdbx_seq_one_letter_code
_entity_poly.pdbx_strand_id
1 'polypeptide(L)'
;LLFHTHERCFDLGELAEMLDGLDLSFLGFEGLSEAAKVSFEQEFGETRRLDLDAWQAFEEDHPRTFAGMYHFWVGRRDEQGRRRSS
;
A
#
# COMPACT_ATOMS: atom_id res chain seq x y z
N LEU A 1 11.52 27.90 -15.08
CA LEU A 1 11.50 26.77 -14.14
C LEU A 1 10.76 25.64 -14.81
N LEU A 2 11.48 24.59 -15.20
CA LEU A 2 10.86 23.36 -15.69
C LEU A 2 10.49 22.53 -14.45
N PHE A 3 9.28 22.72 -13.94
CA PHE A 3 8.70 21.79 -12.98
C PHE A 3 8.26 20.53 -13.74
N HIS A 4 9.23 19.74 -14.23
CA HIS A 4 8.98 18.33 -14.56
C HIS A 4 9.11 17.51 -13.27
N THR A 5 8.42 17.95 -12.23
CA THR A 5 8.20 17.13 -11.06
C THR A 5 7.09 16.15 -11.43
N HIS A 6 7.42 15.22 -12.32
CA HIS A 6 6.89 13.87 -12.19
C HIS A 6 7.65 13.26 -11.00
N GLU A 7 7.40 13.79 -9.79
CA GLU A 7 7.36 12.90 -8.63
C GLU A 7 6.25 11.94 -9.01
N ARG A 8 6.61 10.84 -9.68
CA ARG A 8 5.71 9.72 -9.85
C ARG A 8 5.53 9.19 -8.44
N CYS A 9 4.63 9.80 -7.67
CA CYS A 9 3.86 9.05 -6.68
C CYS A 9 3.46 7.81 -7.44
N PHE A 10 4.05 6.67 -7.09
CA PHE A 10 3.65 5.41 -7.68
C PHE A 10 2.16 5.32 -7.42
N ASP A 11 1.37 5.44 -8.48
CA ASP A 11 -0.07 5.34 -8.38
C ASP A 11 -0.35 4.01 -7.68
N LEU A 12 -1.07 4.05 -6.57
CA LEU A 12 -1.29 2.84 -5.77
C LEU A 12 -2.04 1.79 -6.60
N GLY A 13 -2.76 2.24 -7.64
CA GLY A 13 -3.27 1.40 -8.72
C GLY A 13 -2.19 0.70 -9.54
N GLU A 14 -1.19 1.42 -10.08
CA GLU A 14 -0.05 0.79 -10.80
C GLU A 14 0.70 -0.22 -9.90
N LEU A 15 0.83 0.10 -8.60
CA LEU A 15 1.45 -0.79 -7.62
C LEU A 15 0.61 -2.06 -7.44
N ALA A 16 -0.71 -1.95 -7.34
CA ALA A 16 -1.62 -3.08 -7.26
C ALA A 16 -1.52 -4.00 -8.49
N GLU A 17 -1.50 -3.42 -9.70
CA GLU A 17 -1.34 -4.18 -10.95
C GLU A 17 0.02 -4.88 -11.02
N MET A 18 1.11 -4.23 -10.59
CA MET A 18 2.42 -4.85 -10.47
C MET A 18 2.44 -6.01 -9.49
N LEU A 19 1.79 -5.88 -8.32
CA LEU A 19 1.74 -6.93 -7.32
C LEU A 19 0.95 -8.14 -7.84
N ASP A 20 -0.17 -7.91 -8.53
CA ASP A 20 -0.95 -9.00 -9.13
C ASP A 20 -0.14 -9.71 -10.23
N GLY A 21 0.57 -8.97 -11.08
CA GLY A 21 1.46 -9.55 -12.09
C GLY A 21 2.67 -10.31 -11.55
N LEU A 22 3.08 -10.03 -10.30
CA LEU A 22 4.18 -10.71 -9.61
C LEU A 22 3.70 -11.84 -8.68
N ASP A 23 2.40 -12.12 -8.66
CA ASP A 23 1.77 -13.08 -7.74
C ASP A 23 2.12 -12.76 -6.27
N LEU A 24 2.07 -11.48 -5.93
CA LEU A 24 2.30 -10.94 -4.60
C LEU A 24 0.98 -10.43 -4.02
N SER A 25 0.77 -10.71 -2.74
CA SER A 25 -0.35 -10.17 -1.98
C SER A 25 0.14 -9.02 -1.11
N PHE A 26 -0.51 -7.87 -1.22
CA PHE A 26 -0.27 -6.74 -0.33
C PHE A 26 -0.69 -7.10 1.11
N LEU A 27 0.19 -6.84 2.08
CA LEU A 27 -0.03 -7.17 3.50
C LEU A 27 -0.25 -5.93 4.38
N GLY A 28 -0.09 -4.72 3.83
CA GLY A 28 -0.28 -3.47 4.55
C GLY A 28 0.96 -2.58 4.55
N PHE A 29 0.74 -1.30 4.87
CA PHE A 29 1.81 -0.32 5.05
C PHE A 29 2.51 -0.44 6.41
N GLU A 30 3.83 -0.31 6.38
CA GLU A 30 4.71 -0.20 7.54
C GLU A 30 5.15 1.26 7.73
N GLY A 31 5.53 1.62 8.96
CA GLY A 31 6.13 2.93 9.25
C GLY A 31 5.13 4.07 9.35
N LEU A 32 3.83 3.77 9.25
CA LEU A 32 2.76 4.73 9.50
C LEU A 32 2.71 5.12 10.97
N SER A 33 2.52 6.43 11.21
CA SER A 33 2.27 6.97 12.54
C SER A 33 0.96 6.41 13.11
N GLU A 34 0.89 6.22 14.42
CA GLU A 34 -0.33 5.74 15.08
C GLU A 34 -1.55 6.63 14.78
N ALA A 35 -1.34 7.95 14.72
CA ALA A 35 -2.38 8.90 14.33
C ALA A 35 -2.92 8.62 12.92
N ALA A 36 -2.04 8.32 11.95
CA ALA A 36 -2.46 8.01 10.58
C ALA A 36 -3.26 6.70 10.52
N LYS A 37 -2.84 5.67 11.26
CA LYS A 37 -3.57 4.39 11.34
C LYS A 37 -4.97 4.58 11.92
N VAL A 38 -5.08 5.32 13.02
CA VAL A 38 -6.37 5.62 13.66
C VAL A 38 -7.26 6.46 12.75
N SER A 39 -6.73 7.51 12.12
CA SER A 39 -7.47 8.33 11.17
C SER A 39 -7.99 7.50 9.99
N PHE A 40 -7.15 6.65 9.41
CA PHE A 40 -7.56 5.75 8.33
C PHE A 40 -8.66 4.78 8.76
N GLU A 41 -8.52 4.15 9.93
CA GLU A 41 -9.52 3.23 10.46
C GLU A 41 -10.86 3.90 10.75
N GLN A 42 -10.84 5.16 11.17
CA GLN A 42 -12.05 5.93 11.45
C GLN A 42 -12.81 6.30 10.16
N GLU A 43 -12.09 6.48 9.06
CA GLU A 43 -12.67 6.92 7.79
C GLU A 43 -13.04 5.74 6.87
N PHE A 44 -12.15 4.77 6.72
CA PHE A 44 -12.28 3.64 5.79
C PHE A 44 -12.55 2.30 6.49
N GLY A 45 -12.25 2.17 7.78
CA GLY A 45 -12.37 0.93 8.54
C GLY A 45 -11.13 0.04 8.44
N GLU A 46 -10.91 -0.77 9.49
CA GLU A 46 -9.75 -1.69 9.58
C GLU A 46 -9.70 -2.70 8.42
N THR A 47 -10.84 -3.12 7.90
CA THR A 47 -10.95 -4.10 6.80
C THR A 47 -10.34 -3.60 5.49
N ARG A 48 -10.29 -2.28 5.29
CA ARG A 48 -9.71 -1.65 4.10
C ARG A 48 -8.22 -1.37 4.23
N ARG A 49 -7.56 -1.77 5.31
CA ARG A 49 -6.10 -1.57 5.48
C ARG A 49 -5.26 -2.29 4.42
N LEU A 50 -5.80 -3.33 3.78
CA LEU A 50 -5.17 -4.05 2.67
C LEU A 50 -5.58 -3.53 1.30
N ASP A 51 -6.44 -2.51 1.25
CA ASP A 51 -6.98 -1.94 0.03
C ASP A 51 -6.15 -0.71 -0.37
N LEU A 52 -5.39 -0.85 -1.45
CA LEU A 52 -4.52 0.20 -1.96
C LEU A 52 -5.31 1.42 -2.45
N ASP A 53 -6.53 1.23 -2.97
CA ASP A 53 -7.40 2.32 -3.43
C ASP A 53 -7.90 3.18 -2.26
N ALA A 54 -8.23 2.53 -1.13
CA ALA A 54 -8.59 3.23 0.09
C ALA A 54 -7.44 4.08 0.64
N TRP A 55 -6.20 3.57 0.58
CA TRP A 55 -5.02 4.34 0.98
C TRP A 55 -4.74 5.52 0.05
N GLN A 56 -5.03 5.39 -1.24
CA GLN A 56 -4.92 6.47 -2.20
C GLN A 56 -5.89 7.62 -1.87
N ALA A 57 -7.17 7.29 -1.66
CA ALA A 57 -8.18 8.27 -1.28
C ALA A 57 -7.83 8.96 0.06
N PHE A 58 -7.27 8.23 1.02
CA PHE A 58 -6.82 8.80 2.29
C PHE A 58 -5.61 9.73 2.14
N GLU A 59 -4.68 9.42 1.24
CA GLU A 59 -3.52 10.28 0.97
C GLU A 59 -3.91 11.62 0.35
N GLU A 60 -4.94 11.65 -0.50
CA GLU A 60 -5.46 12.89 -1.10
C GLU A 60 -5.93 13.90 -0.03
N ASP A 61 -6.55 13.43 1.07
CA ASP A 61 -6.95 14.29 2.20
C ASP A 61 -5.80 14.55 3.19
N HIS A 62 -4.86 13.61 3.29
CA HIS A 62 -3.75 13.67 4.24
C HIS A 62 -2.38 13.47 3.57
N PRO A 63 -1.87 14.48 2.83
CA PRO A 63 -0.60 14.40 2.11
C PRO A 63 0.63 14.25 3.03
N ARG A 64 0.44 14.35 4.35
CA ARG A 64 1.48 14.18 5.37
C ARG A 64 1.51 12.79 6.00
N THR A 65 0.56 11.93 5.62
CA THR A 65 0.45 10.54 6.11
C THR A 65 1.68 9.73 5.77
N PHE A 66 2.10 9.83 4.51
CA PHE A 66 3.32 9.21 4.02
C PHE A 66 4.39 10.29 4.00
N ALA A 67 5.40 10.18 4.87
CA ALA A 67 6.44 11.19 5.04
C ALA A 67 7.46 11.23 3.88
N GLY A 68 7.01 10.96 2.65
CA GLY A 68 7.80 10.98 1.42
C GLY A 68 8.19 9.61 0.86
N MET A 69 7.86 8.50 1.54
CA MET A 69 8.14 7.15 1.04
C MET A 69 7.11 6.13 1.53
N TYR A 70 6.66 5.26 0.62
CA TYR A 70 5.83 4.10 0.96
C TYR A 70 6.71 2.97 1.47
N HIS A 71 6.49 2.54 2.70
CA HIS A 71 7.00 1.28 3.23
C HIS A 71 5.82 0.34 3.36
N PHE A 72 5.88 -0.84 2.74
CA PHE A 72 4.81 -1.81 2.82
C PHE A 72 5.34 -3.23 2.76
N TRP A 73 4.55 -4.15 3.29
CA TRP A 73 4.85 -5.57 3.25
C TRP A 73 4.08 -6.22 2.12
N VAL A 74 4.77 -7.09 1.39
CA VAL A 74 4.18 -7.97 0.39
C VAL A 74 4.51 -9.40 0.76
N GLY A 75 3.50 -10.26 0.68
CA GLY A 75 3.66 -11.69 0.81
C GLY A 75 3.71 -12.30 -0.58
N ARG A 76 4.50 -13.35 -0.77
CA ARG A 76 4.27 -14.23 -1.92
C ARG A 76 2.88 -14.81 -1.79
N ARG A 77 2.07 -14.70 -2.84
CA ARG A 77 0.83 -15.49 -2.98
C ARG A 77 1.31 -16.92 -3.23
N ASP A 78 1.73 -17.58 -2.16
CA ASP A 78 2.26 -18.93 -2.29
C ASP A 78 1.15 -19.80 -2.88
N GLU A 79 1.40 -20.41 -4.05
CA GLU A 79 0.77 -21.66 -4.45
C GLU A 79 1.02 -22.66 -3.32
N GLN A 80 0.18 -22.59 -2.28
CA GLN A 80 0.15 -23.51 -1.15
C GLN A 80 -0.23 -24.90 -1.67
N GLY A 81 0.75 -25.60 -2.25
CA GLY A 81 0.55 -26.88 -2.88
C GLY A 81 1.79 -27.76 -2.93
N ARG A 82 3.02 -27.24 -2.82
CA ARG A 82 4.20 -28.11 -3.00
C ARG A 82 5.44 -27.65 -2.27
N ARG A 83 5.57 -28.04 -0.99
CA ARG A 83 6.81 -28.58 -0.37
C ARG A 83 6.65 -28.69 1.15
N ARG A 84 5.99 -29.77 1.59
CA ARG A 84 6.31 -30.43 2.87
C ARG A 84 6.66 -31.88 2.53
N SER A 85 7.89 -32.08 2.09
CA SER A 85 8.51 -33.40 1.99
C SER A 85 9.99 -33.20 2.29
N SER A 86 10.37 -33.42 3.55
CA SER A 86 11.62 -34.09 3.89
C SER A 86 11.59 -34.54 5.35
#